data_AF-A0A7V2EF49-F1
#
_entry.id   AF-A0A7V2EF49-F1
#
_cell.length_a   1.000
_cell.length_b   1.000
_cell.length_c   1.000
_cell.angle_alpha   90.00
_cell.angle_beta   90.00
_cell.angle_gamma   90.00
#
_symmetry.space_group_name_H-M   'P 1'
#
loop_
_entity.id
_entity.type
_entity.pdbx_description
1 polymer ?
#
loop_
_entity_poly.entity_id
_entity_poly.type
_entity_poly.pdbx_seq_one_letter_code
_entity_poly.pdbx_strand_id
1 'polypeptide(L)'
;LPLRQDLAVTGSVDQHGNVQAIGGVNQKIEGFFSLCKARGLSGSQGVIIPQANVPDLHLSPEVVDAVRAGCFHVYAVSHVSEGLELLTGVPAGKRDEAGRYPEGTVFGLCQTRLEEMAETLRRFRH
;
A
#
# COMPACT_ATOMS: atom_id res chain seq x y z
N LEU A 1 10.48 -5.64 7.49
CA LEU A 1 9.09 -6.02 7.15
C LEU A 1 9.03 -6.47 5.70
N PRO A 2 8.61 -7.72 5.41
CA PRO A 2 8.34 -8.14 4.03
C PRO A 2 7.10 -7.41 3.49
N LEU A 3 7.07 -7.22 2.17
CA LEU A 3 5.93 -6.63 1.47
C LEU A 3 5.32 -7.66 0.53
N ARG A 4 3.98 -7.74 0.56
CA ARG A 4 3.18 -8.49 -0.41
C ARG A 4 3.52 -8.07 -1.83
N GLN A 5 4.01 -9.01 -2.63
CA GLN A 5 4.36 -8.80 -4.05
C GLN A 5 3.19 -9.10 -5.01
N ASP A 6 2.09 -9.61 -4.47
CA ASP A 6 0.86 -9.88 -5.19
C ASP A 6 -0.05 -8.64 -5.30
N LEU A 7 0.29 -7.54 -4.60
CA LEU A 7 -0.42 -6.26 -4.68
C LEU A 7 0.40 -5.22 -5.46
N ALA A 8 -0.17 -4.69 -6.54
CA ALA A 8 0.33 -3.46 -7.15
C ALA A 8 -0.21 -2.23 -6.42
N VAL A 9 0.50 -1.11 -6.50
CA VAL A 9 0.11 0.15 -5.86
C VAL A 9 0.21 1.29 -6.85
N THR A 10 -0.83 2.12 -6.91
CA THR A 10 -0.77 3.41 -7.60
C THR A 10 -1.43 4.48 -6.77
N GLY A 11 -0.88 5.69 -6.80
CA GLY A 11 -1.38 6.84 -6.07
C GLY A 11 -0.32 7.93 -5.99
N SER A 12 -0.76 9.17 -5.76
CA SER A 12 0.10 10.26 -5.30
C SER A 12 -0.16 10.48 -3.81
N VAL A 13 0.77 11.15 -3.12
CA VAL A 13 0.64 11.43 -1.68
C VAL A 13 1.05 12.87 -1.40
N ASP A 14 0.33 13.54 -0.51
CA ASP A 14 0.72 14.86 0.01
C ASP A 14 1.64 14.75 1.25
N GLN A 15 2.10 15.89 1.75
CA GLN A 15 2.97 15.95 2.93
C GLN A 15 2.30 15.47 4.23
N HIS A 16 0.98 15.35 4.24
CA HIS A 16 0.21 14.86 5.37
C HIS A 16 -0.07 13.35 5.29
N GLY A 17 0.29 12.71 4.18
CA GLY A 17 0.06 11.29 3.95
C GLY A 17 -1.27 10.97 3.27
N ASN A 18 -2.04 11.99 2.85
CA ASN A 18 -3.30 11.77 2.14
C ASN A 18 -3.02 11.29 0.72
N VAL A 19 -3.74 10.24 0.31
CA VAL A 19 -3.61 9.66 -1.03
C VAL A 19 -4.47 10.46 -2.00
N GLN A 20 -3.87 10.88 -3.11
CA GLN A 20 -4.48 11.74 -4.11
C GLN A 20 -4.80 10.97 -5.39
N ALA A 21 -5.84 11.43 -6.09
CA ALA A 21 -6.25 10.88 -7.37
C ALA A 21 -5.10 10.92 -8.40
N ILE A 22 -5.09 9.92 -9.27
CA ILE A 22 -4.14 9.80 -10.38
C ILE A 22 -4.86 9.66 -11.71
N GLY A 23 -4.15 9.97 -12.80
CA GLY A 23 -4.60 9.65 -14.15
C GLY A 23 -4.38 8.17 -14.50
N GLY A 24 -5.28 7.64 -15.32
CA GLY A 24 -5.15 6.32 -15.91
C GLY A 24 -5.35 5.15 -14.95
N VAL A 25 -6.22 5.30 -13.95
CA VAL A 25 -6.47 4.26 -12.92
C VAL A 25 -6.93 2.94 -13.54
N ASN A 26 -7.82 2.99 -14.54
CA ASN A 26 -8.35 1.79 -15.20
C ASN A 26 -7.24 1.02 -15.94
N GLN A 27 -6.42 1.71 -16.74
CA GLN A 27 -5.31 1.10 -17.49
C GLN A 27 -4.28 0.46 -16.57
N LYS A 28 -4.04 1.06 -15.40
CA LYS A 28 -3.12 0.51 -14.39
C LYS A 28 -3.66 -0.76 -13.75
N ILE A 29 -4.95 -0.77 -13.39
CA ILE A 29 -5.60 -1.96 -12.82
C ILE A 29 -5.60 -3.09 -13.86
N GLU A 30 -6.03 -2.81 -15.08
CA GLU A 30 -6.14 -3.79 -16.17
C GLU A 30 -4.77 -4.32 -16.60
N GLY A 31 -3.74 -3.47 -16.62
CA GLY A 31 -2.38 -3.86 -16.91
C GLY A 31 -1.82 -4.85 -15.89
N PHE A 32 -2.03 -4.60 -14.59
CA PHE A 32 -1.61 -5.54 -13.55
C PHE A 32 -2.41 -6.83 -13.58
N PHE A 33 -3.74 -6.75 -13.73
CA PHE A 33 -4.59 -7.92 -13.89
C PHE A 33 -4.15 -8.82 -15.06
N SER A 34 -3.85 -8.22 -16.22
CA SER A 34 -3.38 -8.95 -17.41
C SER A 34 -2.06 -9.70 -17.13
N LEU A 35 -1.13 -9.08 -16.40
CA LEU A 35 0.12 -9.72 -15.99
C LEU A 35 -0.13 -10.89 -15.01
N CYS A 36 -1.00 -10.68 -14.02
CA CYS A 36 -1.39 -11.74 -13.07
C CYS A 36 -2.04 -12.92 -13.80
N LYS A 37 -2.99 -12.65 -14.71
CA LYS A 37 -3.66 -13.66 -15.50
C LYS A 37 -2.67 -14.45 -16.37
N ALA A 38 -1.74 -13.77 -17.06
CA ALA A 38 -0.73 -14.42 -17.88
C ALA A 38 0.20 -15.36 -17.10
N ARG A 39 0.39 -15.10 -15.79
CA ARG A 39 1.21 -15.92 -14.88
C ARG A 39 0.39 -16.94 -14.07
N GLY A 40 -0.93 -16.95 -14.24
CA GLY A 40 -1.87 -17.67 -13.39
C GLY A 40 -2.31 -16.82 -12.19
N LEU A 41 -3.62 -16.68 -12.02
CA LEU A 41 -4.20 -15.98 -10.88
C LEU A 41 -4.01 -16.81 -9.61
N SER A 42 -3.39 -16.19 -8.60
CA SER A 42 -3.17 -16.81 -7.29
C SER A 42 -4.38 -16.72 -6.34
N GLY A 43 -5.35 -15.87 -6.66
CA GLY A 43 -6.52 -15.60 -5.84
C GLY A 43 -6.36 -14.47 -4.83
N SER A 44 -5.13 -14.05 -4.50
CA SER A 44 -4.86 -12.95 -3.55
C SER A 44 -4.38 -11.66 -4.21
N GLN A 45 -4.11 -11.68 -5.52
CA GLN A 45 -3.57 -10.56 -6.27
C GLN A 45 -4.54 -9.38 -6.37
N GLY A 46 -4.01 -8.16 -6.44
CA GLY A 46 -4.86 -6.99 -6.55
C GLY A 46 -4.13 -5.67 -6.70
N VAL A 47 -4.87 -4.57 -6.71
CA VAL A 47 -4.32 -3.22 -6.84
C VAL A 47 -4.84 -2.32 -5.73
N ILE A 48 -3.92 -1.61 -5.08
CA ILE A 48 -4.22 -0.52 -4.16
C ILE A 48 -4.31 0.78 -4.97
N ILE A 49 -5.43 1.50 -4.84
CA ILE A 49 -5.75 2.73 -5.57
C ILE A 49 -6.17 3.86 -4.63
N PRO A 50 -6.12 5.13 -5.06
CA PRO A 50 -6.71 6.23 -4.30
C PRO A 50 -8.23 6.07 -4.19
N GLN A 51 -8.78 6.29 -2.99
CA GLN A 51 -10.22 6.41 -2.77
C GLN A 51 -10.87 7.46 -3.69
N ALA A 52 -10.13 8.54 -3.97
CA ALA A 52 -10.58 9.60 -4.86
C ALA A 52 -10.80 9.16 -6.31
N ASN A 53 -10.23 8.04 -6.75
CA ASN A 53 -10.43 7.50 -8.10
C ASN A 53 -11.59 6.50 -8.20
N VAL A 54 -12.24 6.13 -7.08
CA VAL A 54 -13.37 5.17 -7.10
C VAL A 54 -14.49 5.60 -8.07
N PRO A 55 -14.89 6.88 -8.15
CA PRO A 55 -15.90 7.33 -9.12
C PRO A 55 -15.46 7.20 -10.59
N ASP A 56 -14.15 7.13 -10.86
CA ASP A 56 -13.59 7.04 -12.22
C ASP A 56 -13.42 5.60 -12.71
N LEU A 57 -13.79 4.61 -11.89
CA LEU A 57 -13.61 3.19 -12.21
C LEU A 57 -14.60 2.74 -13.29
N HIS A 58 -14.04 2.39 -14.45
CA HIS A 58 -14.72 1.85 -15.61
C HIS A 58 -13.94 0.62 -16.09
N LEU A 59 -13.87 -0.39 -15.22
CA LEU A 59 -13.11 -1.61 -15.46
C LEU A 59 -13.81 -2.53 -16.46
N SER A 60 -13.03 -3.21 -17.30
CA SER A 60 -13.54 -4.24 -18.19
C SER A 60 -14.36 -5.32 -17.46
N PRO A 61 -15.36 -5.93 -18.13
CA PRO A 61 -16.17 -6.99 -17.54
C PRO A 61 -15.34 -8.15 -16.97
N GLU A 62 -14.23 -8.48 -17.61
CA GLU A 62 -13.34 -9.55 -17.18
C GLU A 62 -12.74 -9.29 -15.79
N VAL A 63 -12.26 -8.06 -15.54
CA VAL A 63 -11.73 -7.68 -14.22
C VAL A 63 -12.84 -7.71 -13.19
N VAL A 64 -14.03 -7.19 -13.53
CA VAL A 64 -15.20 -7.20 -12.65
C VAL A 64 -15.60 -8.63 -12.27
N ASP A 65 -15.59 -9.55 -13.22
CA ASP A 65 -15.91 -10.96 -12.98
C ASP A 65 -14.86 -11.65 -12.11
N ALA A 66 -13.56 -11.37 -12.34
CA ALA A 66 -12.48 -11.89 -11.49
C ALA A 66 -12.58 -11.36 -10.04
N VAL A 67 -12.95 -10.09 -9.86
CA VAL A 67 -13.22 -9.50 -8.53
C VAL A 67 -14.43 -10.16 -7.89
N ARG A 68 -15.53 -10.35 -8.64
CA ARG A 68 -16.73 -11.03 -8.13
C ARG A 68 -16.46 -12.48 -7.73
N ALA A 69 -15.56 -13.16 -8.43
CA ALA A 69 -15.12 -14.52 -8.12
C ALA A 69 -14.10 -14.58 -6.97
N GLY A 70 -13.64 -13.44 -6.44
CA GLY A 70 -12.63 -13.37 -5.40
C GLY A 70 -11.21 -13.75 -5.86
N CYS A 71 -10.97 -13.78 -7.17
CA CYS A 71 -9.68 -14.13 -7.74
C CYS A 71 -8.73 -12.94 -7.93
N PHE A 72 -9.26 -11.72 -7.83
CA PHE A 72 -8.53 -10.46 -7.92
C PHE A 72 -9.18 -9.40 -7.03
N HIS A 73 -8.41 -8.43 -6.54
CA HIS A 73 -8.88 -7.48 -5.54
C HIS A 73 -8.54 -6.03 -5.93
N VAL A 74 -9.43 -5.08 -5.62
CA VAL A 74 -9.17 -3.64 -5.76
C VAL A 74 -9.40 -2.99 -4.41
N TYR A 75 -8.34 -2.42 -3.82
CA TYR A 75 -8.38 -1.79 -2.50
C TYR A 75 -8.29 -0.29 -2.65
N ALA A 76 -9.29 0.43 -2.17
CA ALA A 76 -9.30 1.88 -2.17
C ALA A 76 -8.80 2.41 -0.81
N VAL A 77 -7.84 3.33 -0.84
CA VAL A 77 -7.23 3.92 0.36
C VAL A 77 -7.23 5.44 0.29
N SER A 78 -7.43 6.09 1.43
CA SER A 78 -7.41 7.55 1.58
C SER A 78 -6.11 8.05 2.22
N HIS A 79 -5.38 7.19 2.92
CA HIS A 79 -4.14 7.56 3.61
C HIS A 79 -3.05 6.49 3.46
N VAL A 80 -1.78 6.91 3.43
CA VAL A 80 -0.62 6.00 3.22
C VAL A 80 -0.55 4.86 4.23
N SER A 81 -1.02 5.09 5.47
CA SER A 81 -1.05 4.07 6.53
C SER A 81 -1.90 2.86 6.14
N GLU A 82 -3.04 3.06 5.47
CA GLU A 82 -3.93 1.97 5.05
C GLU A 82 -3.26 1.09 3.99
N GLY A 83 -2.54 1.72 3.06
CA GLY A 83 -1.74 1.00 2.07
C GLY A 83 -0.60 0.19 2.70
N LEU A 84 0.08 0.74 3.70
CA LEU A 84 1.13 0.03 4.44
C LEU A 84 0.57 -1.20 5.18
N GLU A 85 -0.60 -1.08 5.79
CA GLU A 85 -1.25 -2.20 6.47
C GLU A 85 -1.61 -3.33 5.50
N LEU A 86 -2.14 -2.99 4.32
CA LEU A 86 -2.45 -3.97 3.26
C LEU A 86 -1.20 -4.69 2.75
N LEU A 87 -0.08 -3.97 2.57
CA LEU A 87 1.16 -4.53 2.01
C LEU A 87 1.94 -5.36 3.02
N THR A 88 1.89 -5.01 4.31
CA THR A 88 2.71 -5.64 5.35
C THR A 88 1.93 -6.67 6.18
N GLY A 89 0.60 -6.55 6.26
CA GLY A 89 -0.23 -7.30 7.21
C GLY A 89 -0.04 -6.85 8.66
N VAL A 90 0.63 -5.71 8.89
CA VAL A 90 0.98 -5.19 10.22
C VAL A 90 0.34 -3.81 10.39
N PRO A 91 -0.25 -3.49 11.55
CA PRO A 91 -0.81 -2.16 11.82
C PRO A 91 0.23 -1.06 11.56
N ALA A 92 -0.18 0.08 11.01
CA ALA A 92 0.74 1.20 10.78
C ALA A 92 1.22 1.80 12.12
N GLY A 93 0.30 1.90 13.08
CA GLY A 93 0.51 2.52 14.39
C GLY A 93 0.22 4.02 14.38
N LYS A 94 -0.17 4.55 15.54
CA LYS A 94 -0.44 5.99 15.72
C LYS A 94 0.53 6.55 16.75
N ARG A 95 1.01 7.77 16.51
CA ARG A 95 1.92 8.44 17.41
C ARG A 95 1.19 8.84 18.69
N ASP A 96 1.75 8.51 19.85
CA ASP A 96 1.26 8.94 21.15
C ASP A 96 1.66 10.40 21.46
N GLU A 97 1.16 10.93 22.58
CA GLU A 97 1.48 12.28 23.05
C GLU A 97 2.98 12.48 23.35
N ALA A 98 3.68 11.40 23.70
CA ALA A 98 5.13 11.40 23.94
C ALA A 98 5.95 11.30 22.64
N GLY A 99 5.29 11.25 21.48
CA GLY A 99 5.95 11.19 20.19
C GLY A 99 6.40 9.79 19.77
N ARG A 100 5.95 8.73 20.45
CA ARG A 100 6.32 7.34 20.19
C ARG A 100 5.24 6.60 19.42
N TYR A 101 5.64 5.63 18.61
CA TYR A 101 4.73 4.67 18.00
C TYR A 101 4.72 3.36 18.80
N PRO A 102 3.59 2.62 18.84
CA PRO A 102 3.53 1.34 19.50
C PRO A 102 4.54 0.34 18.91
N GLU A 103 5.10 -0.51 19.76
CA GLU A 103 6.04 -1.54 19.33
C GLU A 103 5.36 -2.53 18.38
N GLY A 104 6.12 -3.05 17.42
CA GLY A 104 5.63 -4.03 16.44
C GLY A 104 4.74 -3.46 15.34
N THR A 105 4.42 -2.16 15.34
CA THR A 105 3.74 -1.50 14.21
C THR A 105 4.74 -1.04 13.15
N VAL A 106 4.26 -0.75 11.93
CA VAL A 106 5.15 -0.29 10.84
C VAL A 106 5.93 0.96 11.25
N PHE A 107 5.25 1.99 11.78
CA PHE A 107 5.91 3.22 12.20
C PHE A 107 6.76 3.06 13.46
N GLY A 108 6.42 2.14 14.37
CA GLY A 108 7.28 1.78 15.51
C GLY A 108 8.60 1.17 15.05
N LEU A 109 8.53 0.21 14.14
CA LEU A 109 9.73 -0.42 13.57
C LEU A 109 10.59 0.57 12.78
N CYS A 110 9.96 1.50 12.04
CA CYS A 110 10.68 2.60 11.39
C CYS A 110 11.37 3.52 12.40
N GLN A 111 10.67 3.91 13.48
CA GLN A 111 11.23 4.76 14.53
C GLN A 111 12.46 4.11 15.17
N THR A 112 12.35 2.86 15.62
CA THR A 112 13.47 2.11 16.21
C THR A 112 14.66 2.06 15.24
N ARG A 113 14.41 1.77 13.96
CA ARG A 113 15.49 1.69 12.97
C ARG A 113 16.19 3.04 12.75
N LEU A 114 15.43 4.14 12.71
CA LEU A 114 15.99 5.48 12.57
C LEU A 114 16.83 5.88 13.79
N GLU A 115 16.41 5.50 15.00
CA GLU A 115 17.14 5.72 16.24
C GLU A 115 18.48 4.96 16.24
N GLU A 116 18.48 3.68 15.89
CA GLU A 116 19.70 2.86 15.73
C GLU A 116 20.70 3.48 14.73
N MET A 117 20.18 3.95 13.58
CA MET A 117 20.99 4.61 12.56
C MET A 117 21.61 5.91 13.08
N ALA A 118 20.84 6.71 13.83
CA ALA A 118 21.31 7.95 14.43
C ALA A 118 22.41 7.70 15.47
N GLU A 119 22.26 6.67 16.32
CA GLU A 119 23.28 6.27 17.29
C GLU A 119 24.57 5.79 16.63
N THR A 120 24.43 5.03 15.54
CA THR A 120 25.57 4.55 14.75
C THR A 120 26.33 5.73 14.15
N LEU A 121 25.63 6.69 13.54
CA LEU A 121 26.24 7.91 12.98
C LEU A 121 26.93 8.78 14.04
N ARG A 122 26.37 8.89 15.25
CA ARG A 122 27.00 9.62 16.36
C ARG A 122 28.31 8.96 16.78
N ARG A 123 28.35 7.63 16.86
CA ARG A 123 29.56 6.86 17.19
C ARG A 123 30.69 7.05 16.16
N PHE A 124 30.37 7.17 14.87
CA PHE A 124 31.38 7.40 13.82
C PHE A 124 31.82 8.86 13.64
N ARG A 125 31.13 9.82 14.26
CA ARG A 125 31.51 11.24 14.25
C ARG A 125 32.48 11.63 15.37
N HIS A 126 32.80 10.68 16.26
CA HIS A 126 33.84 10.78 17.27
C HIS A 126 35.02 9.90 16.86
#